data_AF-A0A533W175-F1
#
_entry.id   AF-A0A533W175-F1
#
_cell.length_a   1.000
_cell.length_b   1.000
_cell.length_c   1.000
_cell.angle_alpha   90.00
_cell.angle_beta   90.00
_cell.angle_gamma   90.00
#
_symmetry.space_group_name_H-M   'P 1'
#
loop_
_entity.id
_entity.type
_entity.pdbx_description
1 polymer ?
#
loop_
_entity_poly.entity_id
_entity_poly.type
_entity_poly.pdbx_seq_one_letter_code
_entity_poly.pdbx_strand_id
1 'polypeptide(L)'
;MRIGILGDLKYGRTASSLSYGLSNYDVEITFVAPESLTTRKEIDHFLSERGVGFTKTKDVRDVVGSLDVLYVTRIQKERIPDPTEYERVRGVYQINLSLLKEGKKGLRVMHPLPRVDELSSDVDESEYAQYFVQAAAGVPLRMALLSMVVAK
;
A
#
# COMPACT_ATOMS: atom_id res chain seq x y z
N MET A 1 1.02 -0.67 15.67
CA MET A 1 1.64 -1.31 14.46
C MET A 1 1.89 -0.23 13.42
N ARG A 2 3.01 -0.27 12.69
CA ARG A 2 3.40 0.74 11.69
C ARG A 2 3.21 0.24 10.27
N ILE A 3 2.39 0.94 9.49
CA ILE A 3 2.01 0.53 8.13
C ILE A 3 2.43 1.60 7.13
N GLY A 4 3.30 1.23 6.20
CA GLY A 4 3.63 2.05 5.04
C GLY A 4 2.69 1.73 3.88
N ILE A 5 2.09 2.75 3.26
CA ILE A 5 1.30 2.59 2.03
C ILE A 5 2.01 3.36 0.93
N LEU A 6 2.47 2.64 -0.09
CA LEU A 6 3.38 3.14 -1.12
C LEU A 6 2.76 3.12 -2.51
N GLY A 7 3.01 4.16 -3.30
CA GLY A 7 2.71 4.20 -4.73
C GLY A 7 1.65 5.25 -5.09
N ASP A 8 0.59 4.85 -5.80
CA ASP A 8 -0.47 5.74 -6.26
C ASP A 8 -1.58 5.87 -5.20
N LEU A 9 -1.44 6.87 -4.33
CA LEU A 9 -2.37 7.13 -3.23
C LEU A 9 -3.53 8.06 -3.61
N LYS A 10 -3.39 8.75 -4.75
CA LYS A 10 -4.40 9.68 -5.27
C LYS A 10 -5.50 8.95 -6.03
N TYR A 11 -5.13 8.05 -6.95
CA TYR A 11 -6.05 7.32 -7.81
C TYR A 11 -6.24 5.87 -7.37
N GLY A 12 -5.37 5.34 -6.50
CA GLY A 12 -5.46 3.99 -5.95
C GLY A 12 -6.63 3.81 -4.97
N ARG A 13 -7.70 3.13 -5.42
CA ARG A 13 -8.88 2.82 -4.57
C ARG A 13 -8.54 1.95 -3.36
N THR A 14 -7.57 1.05 -3.53
CA THR A 14 -7.13 0.11 -2.49
C THR A 14 -6.47 0.86 -1.33
N ALA A 15 -5.58 1.81 -1.61
CA ALA A 15 -4.93 2.66 -0.59
C ALA A 15 -5.97 3.47 0.21
N SER A 16 -6.94 4.09 -0.47
CA SER A 16 -8.03 4.82 0.21
C SER A 16 -8.86 3.90 1.11
N SER A 17 -9.34 2.76 0.57
CA SER A 17 -10.19 1.83 1.33
C SER A 17 -9.45 1.19 2.50
N LEU A 18 -8.17 0.87 2.31
CA LEU A 18 -7.30 0.37 3.36
C LEU A 18 -7.14 1.40 4.48
N SER A 19 -6.90 2.67 4.14
CA SER A 19 -6.79 3.75 5.13
C SER A 19 -8.06 3.88 5.97
N TYR A 20 -9.23 3.79 5.33
CA TYR A 20 -10.52 3.78 6.03
C TYR A 20 -10.72 2.55 6.91
N GLY A 21 -10.31 1.36 6.46
CA GLY A 21 -10.39 0.15 7.28
C GLY A 21 -9.47 0.21 8.49
N LEU A 22 -8.25 0.70 8.29
CA LEU A 22 -7.21 0.84 9.31
C LEU A 22 -7.58 1.84 10.41
N SER A 23 -8.47 2.81 10.15
CA SER A 23 -8.91 3.76 11.17
C SER A 23 -9.71 3.16 12.32
N ASN A 24 -10.05 1.86 12.23
CA ASN A 24 -10.70 1.12 13.30
C ASN A 24 -9.70 0.42 14.24
N TYR A 25 -8.40 0.63 14.03
CA TYR A 25 -7.33 -0.03 14.78
C TYR A 25 -6.30 1.00 15.29
N ASP A 26 -5.57 0.63 16.35
CA ASP A 26 -4.47 1.42 16.89
C ASP A 26 -3.19 1.22 16.05
N VAL A 27 -3.09 1.99 14.97
CA VAL A 27 -2.02 1.92 13.98
C VAL A 27 -1.49 3.30 13.60
N GLU A 28 -0.22 3.35 13.22
CA GLU A 28 0.41 4.53 12.62
C GLU A 28 0.57 4.28 11.12
N ILE A 29 0.08 5.20 10.30
CA ILE A 29 0.12 5.08 8.83
C ILE A 29 1.20 6.01 8.26
N THR A 30 2.06 5.52 7.39
CA THR A 30 2.97 6.37 6.62
C THR A 30 2.69 6.24 5.14
N PHE A 31 2.33 7.35 4.51
CA PHE A 31 2.08 7.44 3.08
C PHE A 31 3.39 7.75 2.35
N VAL A 32 3.77 6.88 1.42
CA VAL A 32 4.99 7.02 0.60
C VAL A 32 4.60 7.23 -0.85
N ALA A 33 4.66 8.48 -1.32
CA ALA A 33 4.31 8.81 -2.69
C ALA A 33 4.96 10.13 -3.13
N PRO A 34 5.11 10.34 -4.45
CA PRO A 34 5.49 11.63 -4.99
C PRO A 34 4.34 12.61 -4.74
N GLU A 35 4.64 13.90 -4.76
CA GLU A 35 3.67 14.94 -4.43
C GLU A 35 2.42 14.91 -5.32
N SER A 36 2.59 14.56 -6.60
CA SER A 36 1.49 14.43 -7.56
C SER A 36 0.53 13.27 -7.27
N LEU A 37 0.98 12.23 -6.56
CA LEU A 37 0.21 11.02 -6.24
C LEU A 37 -0.08 10.86 -4.74
N THR A 38 0.11 11.91 -3.94
CA THR A 38 -0.20 11.87 -2.51
C THR A 38 -1.70 11.69 -2.24
N THR A 39 -2.06 11.32 -1.00
CA THR A 39 -3.45 11.15 -0.58
C THR A 39 -4.28 12.40 -0.80
N ARG A 40 -5.56 12.20 -1.16
CA ARG A 40 -6.55 13.28 -1.23
C ARG A 40 -6.82 13.84 0.17
N LYS A 41 -7.07 15.15 0.28
CA LYS A 41 -7.36 15.83 1.55
C LYS A 41 -8.51 15.20 2.36
N GLU A 42 -9.48 14.60 1.68
CA GLU A 42 -10.57 13.85 2.29
C GLU A 42 -10.06 12.70 3.19
N ILE A 43 -9.06 11.95 2.73
CA ILE A 43 -8.46 10.85 3.50
C ILE A 43 -7.75 11.40 4.73
N ASP A 44 -6.94 12.45 4.55
CA ASP A 44 -6.20 13.08 5.64
C ASP A 44 -7.15 13.61 6.72
N HIS A 45 -8.24 14.28 6.30
CA HIS A 45 -9.25 14.80 7.20
C HIS A 45 -9.94 13.67 7.97
N PHE A 46 -10.41 12.63 7.27
CA PHE A 46 -11.06 11.48 7.89
C PHE A 46 -10.17 10.79 8.94
N LEU A 47 -8.89 10.59 8.64
CA LEU A 47 -7.94 9.99 9.58
C LEU A 47 -7.72 10.90 10.79
N SER A 48 -7.61 12.21 10.57
CA SER A 48 -7.44 13.19 11.65
C SER A 48 -8.65 13.23 12.58
N GLU A 49 -9.88 13.23 12.04
CA GLU A 49 -11.12 13.19 12.83
C GLU A 49 -11.24 11.91 13.67
N ARG A 50 -10.67 10.81 13.19
CA ARG A 50 -10.60 9.52 13.90
C ARG A 50 -9.43 9.43 14.88
N GLY A 51 -8.59 10.46 14.97
CA GLY A 51 -7.40 10.47 15.83
C GLY A 51 -6.30 9.50 15.40
N VAL A 52 -6.29 9.06 14.14
CA VAL A 52 -5.29 8.14 13.60
C VAL A 52 -4.04 8.91 13.21
N GLY A 53 -2.89 8.57 13.79
CA GLY A 53 -1.61 9.18 13.43
C GLY A 53 -1.18 8.80 12.02
N PHE A 54 -0.88 9.79 11.17
CA PHE A 54 -0.28 9.53 9.87
C PHE A 54 0.82 10.54 9.49
N THR A 55 1.77 10.07 8.69
CA THR A 55 2.87 10.87 8.13
C THR A 55 2.95 10.69 6.62
N LYS A 56 3.66 11.60 5.94
CA LYS A 56 3.88 11.55 4.49
C LYS A 56 5.36 11.70 4.20
N THR A 57 5.90 10.86 3.33
CA THR A 57 7.26 10.99 2.78
C THR A 57 7.28 10.68 1.29
N LYS A 58 8.33 11.12 0.61
CA LYS A 58 8.61 10.80 -0.80
C LYS A 58 9.54 9.60 -0.94
N ASP A 59 10.33 9.26 0.08
CA ASP A 59 11.30 8.15 0.03
C ASP A 59 10.91 7.03 1.01
N VAL A 60 10.88 5.80 0.50
CA VAL A 60 10.59 4.61 1.28
C VAL A 60 11.74 4.27 2.24
N ARG A 61 12.98 4.65 1.91
CA ARG A 61 14.17 4.40 2.76
C ARG A 61 14.08 5.11 4.09
N ASP A 62 13.40 6.26 4.16
CA ASP A 62 13.20 7.02 5.39
C ASP A 62 12.39 6.23 6.43
N VAL A 63 11.60 5.25 5.99
CA VAL A 63 10.57 4.61 6.83
C VAL A 63 10.71 3.10 6.92
N VAL A 64 11.29 2.45 5.90
CA VAL A 64 11.33 0.98 5.76
C VAL A 64 11.89 0.26 6.99
N GLY A 65 12.91 0.84 7.65
CA GLY A 65 13.52 0.29 8.86
C GLY A 65 12.59 0.21 10.07
N SER A 66 11.45 0.91 10.04
CA SER A 66 10.50 0.98 11.16
C SER A 66 9.14 0.33 10.87
N LEU A 67 8.88 -0.08 9.63
CA LEU A 67 7.59 -0.63 9.23
C LEU A 67 7.40 -2.07 9.70
N ASP A 68 6.18 -2.40 10.14
CA ASP A 68 5.74 -3.79 10.30
C ASP A 68 5.13 -4.32 9.00
N VAL A 69 4.44 -3.45 8.24
CA VAL A 69 3.83 -3.78 6.95
C VAL A 69 4.16 -2.70 5.92
N LEU A 70 4.56 -3.12 4.72
CA LEU A 70 4.68 -2.26 3.54
C LEU A 70 3.64 -2.71 2.49
N TYR A 71 2.60 -1.91 2.31
CA TYR A 71 1.55 -2.12 1.32
C TYR A 71 1.88 -1.34 0.03
N VAL A 72 2.37 -2.05 -0.97
CA VAL A 72 2.82 -1.46 -2.24
C VAL A 72 1.63 -1.40 -3.20
N THR A 73 1.56 -0.38 -4.04
CA THR A 73 0.54 -0.21 -5.08
C THR A 73 1.14 0.17 -6.43
N ARG A 74 0.59 -0.43 -7.48
CA ARG A 74 0.81 -0.03 -8.88
C ARG A 74 0.38 1.42 -9.13
N ILE A 75 1.15 2.12 -9.97
CA ILE A 75 0.76 3.38 -10.59
C ILE A 75 -0.31 3.15 -11.65
N GLN A 76 -1.48 3.79 -11.50
CA GLN A 76 -2.63 3.60 -12.37
C GLN A 76 -2.50 4.44 -13.64
N LYS A 77 -1.68 4.01 -14.61
CA LYS A 77 -1.44 4.72 -15.89
C LYS A 77 -2.74 5.23 -16.52
N GLU A 78 -3.77 4.39 -16.53
CA GLU A 78 -5.07 4.67 -17.14
C GLU A 78 -5.89 5.77 -16.44
N ARG A 79 -5.45 6.26 -15.28
CA ARG A 79 -6.12 7.30 -14.48
C ARG A 79 -5.36 8.62 -14.45
N ILE A 80 -4.14 8.66 -14.96
CA ILE A 80 -3.34 9.88 -15.02
C ILE A 80 -3.72 10.64 -16.30
N PRO A 81 -4.29 11.86 -16.20
CA PRO A 81 -4.78 12.58 -17.38
C PRO A 81 -3.66 13.02 -18.34
N ASP A 82 -2.48 13.34 -17.80
CA ASP A 82 -1.32 13.75 -18.58
C ASP A 82 -0.32 12.59 -18.75
N PRO A 83 -0.10 12.09 -19.98
CA PRO A 83 0.91 11.07 -20.25
C PRO A 83 2.33 11.47 -19.81
N THR A 84 2.63 12.77 -19.82
CA THR A 84 3.94 13.32 -19.39
C THR A 84 4.12 13.21 -17.88
N GLU A 85 3.04 13.37 -17.12
CA GLU A 85 3.02 13.15 -15.67
C GLU A 85 3.28 11.67 -15.35
N TYR A 86 2.67 10.75 -16.11
CA TYR A 86 2.89 9.32 -15.95
C TYR A 86 4.37 8.94 -16.14
N GLU A 87 5.02 9.40 -17.21
CA GLU A 87 6.44 9.06 -17.46
C GLU A 87 7.38 9.61 -16.37
N ARG A 88 7.00 10.68 -15.67
CA ARG A 88 7.78 11.20 -14.53
C ARG A 88 7.66 10.35 -13.27
N VAL A 89 6.52 9.68 -13.07
CA VAL A 89 6.27 8.88 -11.85
C VAL A 89 6.50 7.39 -12.07
N ARG A 90 6.50 6.93 -13.32
CA ARG A 90 6.77 5.53 -13.67
C ARG A 90 8.14 5.11 -13.18
N GLY A 91 8.21 3.96 -12.49
CA GLY A 91 9.46 3.39 -12.00
C GLY A 91 10.12 4.17 -10.85
N VAL A 92 9.48 5.23 -10.31
CA VAL A 92 10.05 5.99 -9.17
C VAL A 92 10.25 5.12 -7.94
N TYR A 93 9.36 4.15 -7.74
CA TYR A 93 9.52 3.15 -6.69
C TYR A 93 9.74 1.79 -7.32
N GLN A 94 10.86 1.16 -6.95
CA GLN A 94 11.16 -0.23 -7.25
C GLN A 94 11.51 -0.92 -5.95
N ILE A 95 10.55 -1.64 -5.39
CA ILE A 95 10.76 -2.40 -4.17
C ILE A 95 11.43 -3.71 -4.54
N ASN A 96 12.66 -3.90 -4.05
CA ASN A 96 13.49 -5.08 -4.32
C ASN A 96 14.02 -5.68 -3.02
N LEU A 97 14.63 -6.85 -3.10
CA LEU A 97 15.10 -7.56 -1.92
C LEU A 97 16.20 -6.80 -1.17
N SER A 98 17.06 -6.05 -1.88
CA SER A 98 18.10 -5.24 -1.23
C SER A 98 17.53 -4.16 -0.31
N LEU A 99 16.49 -3.45 -0.75
CA LEU A 99 15.81 -2.44 0.06
C LEU A 99 15.11 -3.08 1.26
N LEU A 100 14.45 -4.22 1.07
CA LEU A 100 13.70 -4.88 2.14
C LEU A 100 14.60 -5.43 3.26
N LYS A 101 15.86 -5.72 2.96
CA LYS A 101 16.88 -6.09 3.96
C LYS A 101 17.24 -4.95 4.92
N GLU A 102 16.98 -3.71 4.55
CA GLU A 102 17.10 -2.54 5.45
C GLU A 102 15.89 -2.45 6.42
N GLY A 103 14.83 -3.21 6.16
CA GLY A 103 13.62 -3.27 6.96
C GLY A 103 13.78 -4.06 8.27
N LYS A 104 12.82 -3.87 9.17
CA LYS A 104 12.72 -4.61 10.42
C LYS A 104 12.55 -6.12 10.15
N LYS A 105 13.13 -6.95 11.02
CA LYS A 105 12.86 -8.40 11.02
C LYS A 105 11.34 -8.65 11.18
N GLY A 106 10.78 -9.45 10.27
CA GLY A 106 9.35 -9.74 10.24
C GLY A 106 8.49 -8.73 9.49
N LEU A 107 9.09 -7.72 8.82
CA LEU A 107 8.40 -6.85 7.87
C LEU A 107 7.63 -7.69 6.84
N ARG A 108 6.37 -7.34 6.60
CA ARG A 108 5.52 -8.00 5.59
C ARG A 108 5.23 -7.07 4.42
N VAL A 109 5.46 -7.55 3.21
CA VAL A 109 5.17 -6.83 1.97
C VAL A 109 3.88 -7.36 1.37
N MET A 110 2.92 -6.45 1.19
CA MET A 110 1.60 -6.71 0.64
C MET A 110 1.42 -5.92 -0.66
N HIS A 111 0.58 -6.43 -1.57
CA HIS A 111 0.32 -5.82 -2.86
C HIS A 111 -1.06 -6.28 -3.38
N PRO A 112 -1.95 -5.38 -3.83
CA PRO A 112 -3.28 -5.75 -4.31
C PRO A 112 -3.27 -6.51 -5.64
N LEU A 113 -2.16 -6.45 -6.38
CA LEU A 113 -1.98 -6.98 -7.73
C LEU A 113 -2.91 -6.34 -8.78
N PRO A 114 -2.61 -6.46 -10.09
CA PRO A 114 -1.35 -6.96 -10.67
C PRO A 114 -0.19 -6.01 -10.41
N ARG A 115 1.03 -6.55 -10.34
CA ARG A 115 2.26 -5.75 -10.29
C ARG A 115 2.86 -5.54 -11.68
N VAL A 116 3.61 -4.45 -11.89
CA VAL A 116 4.30 -4.16 -13.15
C VAL A 116 5.81 -4.12 -12.95
N ASP A 117 6.32 -3.02 -12.40
CA ASP A 117 7.74 -2.74 -12.18
C ASP A 117 8.01 -2.23 -10.75
N GLU A 118 6.95 -1.89 -10.01
CA GLU A 118 7.02 -1.34 -8.67
C GLU A 118 7.49 -2.34 -7.60
N LEU A 119 7.37 -3.64 -7.87
CA LEU A 119 7.75 -4.72 -6.97
C LEU A 119 8.48 -5.81 -7.76
N SER A 120 9.77 -5.95 -7.50
CA SER A 120 10.65 -6.89 -8.19
C SER A 120 10.34 -8.35 -7.82
N SER A 121 10.58 -9.27 -8.77
CA SER A 121 10.37 -10.70 -8.58
C SER A 121 11.42 -11.36 -7.68
N ASP A 122 12.55 -10.70 -7.43
CA ASP A 122 13.55 -11.16 -6.44
C ASP A 122 13.01 -11.19 -5.00
N VAL A 123 11.86 -10.55 -4.76
CA VAL A 123 11.16 -10.56 -3.46
C VAL A 123 10.31 -11.83 -3.29
N ASP A 124 9.94 -12.53 -4.35
CA ASP A 124 8.91 -13.60 -4.34
C ASP A 124 9.23 -14.74 -3.37
N GLU A 125 10.48 -15.15 -3.34
CA GLU A 125 10.97 -16.27 -2.51
C GLU A 125 11.43 -15.81 -1.12
N SER A 126 11.34 -14.51 -0.81
CA SER A 126 11.78 -13.96 0.46
C SER A 126 10.73 -14.11 1.57
N GLU A 127 11.18 -14.06 2.82
CA GLU A 127 10.29 -14.08 4.00
C GLU A 127 9.36 -12.85 4.07
N TYR A 128 9.68 -11.78 3.35
CA TYR A 128 8.91 -10.55 3.32
C TYR A 128 7.61 -10.69 2.51
N ALA A 129 7.61 -11.51 1.45
CA ALA A 129 6.51 -11.59 0.51
C ALA A 129 5.23 -12.17 1.14
N GLN A 130 4.13 -11.41 1.10
CA GLN A 130 2.80 -11.83 1.56
C GLN A 130 1.69 -11.62 0.53
N TYR A 131 1.98 -11.03 -0.64
CA TYR A 131 0.97 -10.67 -1.64
C TYR A 131 0.28 -11.87 -2.31
N PHE A 132 0.93 -13.02 -2.47
CA PHE A 132 0.26 -14.23 -2.95
C PHE A 132 -0.64 -14.87 -1.88
N VAL A 133 -0.19 -14.87 -0.62
CA VAL A 133 -1.00 -15.30 0.52
C VAL A 133 -2.23 -14.39 0.67
N GLN A 134 -2.05 -13.08 0.53
CA GLN A 134 -3.12 -12.08 0.50
C GLN A 134 -4.15 -12.38 -0.60
N ALA A 135 -3.70 -12.69 -1.82
CA ALA A 135 -4.60 -13.03 -2.93
C ALA A 135 -5.41 -14.31 -2.63
N ALA A 136 -4.76 -15.35 -2.12
CA ALA A 136 -5.40 -16.60 -1.72
C ALA A 136 -6.43 -16.39 -0.60
N ALA A 137 -6.10 -15.56 0.40
CA ALA A 137 -7.01 -15.21 1.50
C ALA A 137 -8.27 -14.47 1.03
N GLY A 138 -8.25 -13.87 -0.17
CA GLY A 138 -9.41 -13.22 -0.77
C GLY A 138 -10.55 -14.17 -1.13
N VAL A 139 -10.30 -15.47 -1.30
CA VAL A 139 -11.37 -16.46 -1.57
C VAL A 139 -12.21 -16.73 -0.32
N PRO A 140 -11.66 -17.24 0.80
CA PRO A 140 -12.45 -17.50 2.00
C PRO A 140 -13.09 -16.23 2.57
N LEU A 141 -12.41 -15.08 2.49
CA LEU A 141 -12.98 -13.80 2.92
C LEU A 141 -14.26 -13.44 2.13
N ARG A 142 -14.23 -13.59 0.80
CA ARG A 142 -15.40 -13.31 -0.04
C ARG A 142 -16.51 -14.34 0.15
N MET A 143 -16.17 -15.61 0.37
CA MET A 143 -17.17 -16.63 0.73
C MET A 143 -17.89 -16.27 2.02
N ALA A 144 -17.16 -15.84 3.05
CA ALA A 144 -17.75 -15.38 4.30
C ALA A 144 -18.65 -14.14 4.10
N LEU A 145 -18.18 -13.14 3.35
CA LEU A 145 -18.97 -11.95 3.00
C LEU A 145 -20.27 -12.32 2.27
N LEU A 146 -20.20 -13.20 1.26
CA LEU A 146 -21.38 -13.66 0.53
C LEU A 146 -22.33 -14.43 1.44
N SER A 147 -21.81 -15.28 2.33
CA SER A 147 -22.62 -16.00 3.31
C SER A 147 -23.37 -15.02 4.22
N MET A 148 -22.74 -13.96 4.71
CA MET A 148 -23.40 -12.99 5.61
C MET A 148 -24.44 -12.13 4.91
N VAL A 149 -24.25 -11.82 3.62
CA VAL A 149 -25.16 -10.94 2.86
C VAL A 149 -26.33 -11.72 2.26
N VAL A 150 -26.11 -12.97 1.85
CA VAL A 150 -27.09 -13.78 1.12
C VAL A 150 -27.79 -14.79 2.02
N ALA A 151 -27.13 -15.35 3.05
CA ALA A 151 -27.78 -16.27 3.95
C ALA A 151 -28.74 -15.50 4.88
N LYS A 152 -30.03 -15.82 4.76
CA LYS A 152 -31.06 -15.44 5.72
C LYS A 152 -30.99 -16.33 6.96
#